data_AF-A0AAU4DA67-F1
#
_entry.id   AF-A0AAU4DA67-F1
#
_cell.length_a   1.000
_cell.length_b   1.000
_cell.length_c   1.000
_cell.angle_alpha   90.00
_cell.angle_beta   90.00
_cell.angle_gamma   90.00
#
_symmetry.space_group_name_H-M   'P 1'
#
loop_
_entity.id
_entity.type
_entity.pdbx_description
1 polymer ?
#
loop_
_entity_poly.entity_id
_entity_poly.type
_entity_poly.pdbx_seq_one_letter_code
_entity_poly.pdbx_strand_id
1 'polypeptide(L)'
;MLTFAVALKDKGVPVPESAKKLTIKVGKNAGKSPSVASLYWALGEAEQQQDDGARVIEQRRPVPARITGPGSGTHPELMERLTRQALEGSNDDVLELLAQRAADEGNPR
;
A
#
# COMPACT_ATOMS: atom_id res chain seq x y z
N MET A 1 1.68 -28.10 4.28
CA MET A 1 2.39 -27.33 5.32
C MET A 1 1.39 -26.72 6.29
N LEU A 2 0.40 -25.99 5.80
CA LEU A 2 -0.63 -25.33 6.62
C LEU A 2 -1.40 -26.29 7.55
N THR A 3 -1.78 -27.47 7.04
CA THR A 3 -2.46 -28.52 7.83
C THR A 3 -1.68 -28.95 9.07
N PHE A 4 -0.35 -29.02 8.98
CA PHE A 4 0.49 -29.34 10.12
C PHE A 4 0.62 -28.16 11.10
N ALA A 5 0.58 -26.93 10.59
CA ALA A 5 0.56 -25.73 11.43
C ALA A 5 -0.72 -25.66 12.28
N VAL A 6 -1.88 -25.98 11.68
CA VAL A 6 -3.16 -26.09 12.40
C VAL A 6 -3.08 -27.17 13.47
N ALA A 7 -2.60 -28.37 13.13
CA ALA A 7 -2.44 -29.45 14.12
C ALA A 7 -1.49 -29.11 15.29
N LEU A 8 -0.47 -28.26 15.07
CA LEU A 8 0.39 -27.76 16.13
C LEU A 8 -0.32 -26.71 17.00
N LYS A 9 -1.13 -25.84 16.39
CA LYS A 9 -1.98 -24.88 17.09
C LYS A 9 -3.00 -25.58 17.97
N ASP A 10 -3.66 -26.63 17.47
CA ASP A 10 -4.64 -27.43 18.22
C ASP A 10 -4.02 -28.14 19.43
N LYS A 11 -2.72 -28.48 19.33
CA LYS A 11 -1.92 -29.02 20.44
C LYS A 11 -1.47 -27.95 21.44
N GLY A 12 -1.81 -26.68 21.22
CA GLY A 12 -1.41 -25.56 22.07
C GLY A 12 0.03 -25.08 21.88
N VAL A 13 0.71 -25.45 20.78
CA VAL A 13 2.09 -25.00 20.52
C VAL A 13 2.06 -23.54 20.05
N PRO A 14 2.82 -22.63 20.68
CA PRO A 14 2.83 -21.23 20.28
C PRO A 14 3.37 -21.07 18.85
N VAL A 15 2.77 -20.13 18.10
CA VAL A 15 3.06 -19.89 16.67
C VAL A 15 4.57 -19.68 16.38
N PRO A 16 5.34 -18.93 17.19
CA PRO A 16 6.77 -18.77 16.97
C PRO A 16 7.56 -20.10 17.00
N GLU A 17 7.15 -21.06 17.84
CA GLU A 17 7.78 -22.38 17.88
C GLU A 17 7.35 -23.26 16.73
N SER A 18 6.08 -23.17 16.33
CA SER A 18 5.55 -23.86 15.16
C SER A 18 6.28 -23.45 13.89
N ALA A 19 6.58 -22.16 13.73
CA ALA A 19 7.34 -21.64 12.60
C ALA A 19 8.71 -22.31 12.41
N LYS A 20 9.41 -22.58 13.52
CA LYS A 20 10.72 -23.25 13.51
C LYS A 20 10.63 -24.72 13.08
N LYS A 21 9.52 -25.39 13.41
CA LYS A 21 9.30 -26.82 13.11
C LYS A 21 8.77 -27.07 11.70
N LEU A 22 8.34 -26.01 11.01
CA LEU A 22 7.76 -26.07 9.68
C LEU A 22 8.82 -25.78 8.62
N THR A 23 8.69 -26.46 7.48
CA THR A 23 9.53 -26.22 6.30
C THR A 23 8.63 -25.99 5.09
N ILE A 24 8.93 -24.92 4.35
CA ILE A 24 8.26 -24.61 3.09
C ILE A 24 8.71 -25.63 2.05
N LYS A 25 7.78 -26.37 1.46
CA LYS A 25 8.11 -27.44 0.49
C LYS A 25 8.35 -26.96 -0.94
N VAL A 26 7.75 -25.83 -1.35
CA VAL A 26 7.71 -25.38 -2.75
C VAL A 26 7.99 -23.89 -2.90
N GLY A 27 8.41 -23.46 -4.10
CA GLY A 27 8.60 -22.05 -4.47
C GLY A 27 9.96 -21.45 -4.11
N LYS A 28 10.08 -20.12 -4.21
CA LYS A 28 11.33 -19.36 -4.00
C LYS A 28 11.97 -19.57 -2.62
N ASN A 29 11.17 -19.92 -1.62
CA ASN A 29 11.60 -20.15 -0.23
C ASN A 29 11.57 -21.63 0.17
N ALA A 30 11.54 -22.56 -0.80
CA ALA A 30 11.59 -24.00 -0.52
C ALA A 30 12.82 -24.36 0.35
N GLY A 31 12.61 -25.28 1.30
CA GLY A 31 13.62 -25.73 2.25
C GLY A 31 13.83 -24.80 3.46
N LYS A 32 13.25 -23.59 3.47
CA LYS A 32 13.37 -22.65 4.60
C LYS A 32 12.17 -22.74 5.54
N SER A 33 12.38 -22.34 6.79
CA SER A 33 11.28 -22.12 7.74
C SER A 33 10.44 -20.91 7.34
N PRO A 34 9.10 -20.99 7.43
CA PRO A 34 8.25 -19.83 7.21
C PRO A 34 8.49 -18.75 8.27
N SER A 35 8.27 -17.49 7.90
CA SER A 35 8.29 -16.40 8.88
C SER A 35 7.07 -16.50 9.80
N VAL A 36 7.23 -16.02 11.03
CA VAL A 36 6.16 -16.01 12.03
C VAL A 36 4.95 -15.19 11.54
N ALA A 37 5.19 -14.04 10.92
CA ALA A 37 4.14 -13.19 10.37
C ALA A 37 3.33 -13.89 9.25
N SER A 38 4.02 -14.58 8.33
CA SER A 38 3.36 -15.33 7.27
C SER A 38 2.51 -16.47 7.83
N LEU A 39 2.94 -17.09 8.93
CA LEU A 39 2.18 -18.12 9.61
C LEU A 39 0.92 -17.59 10.31
N TYR A 40 1.00 -16.44 10.98
CA TYR A 40 -0.18 -15.82 11.59
C TYR A 40 -1.24 -15.49 10.54
N TRP A 41 -0.84 -14.89 9.42
CA TRP A 41 -1.76 -14.56 8.35
C TRP A 41 -2.39 -15.82 7.77
N ALA A 42 -1.59 -16.82 7.42
CA ALA A 42 -2.11 -18.03 6.79
C ALA A 42 -2.96 -18.88 7.75
N LEU A 43 -2.75 -18.82 9.06
CA LEU A 43 -3.65 -19.42 10.05
C LEU A 43 -4.97 -18.63 10.15
N GLY A 44 -4.92 -17.30 10.15
CA GLY A 44 -6.13 -16.47 10.18
C GLY A 44 -6.97 -16.60 8.91
N GLU A 45 -6.36 -16.67 7.73
CA GLU A 45 -7.05 -16.95 6.47
C GLU A 45 -7.70 -18.34 6.47
N ALA A 46 -7.04 -19.35 7.06
CA ALA A 46 -7.63 -20.68 7.17
C ALA A 46 -8.86 -20.71 8.07
N GLU A 47 -8.87 -19.93 9.14
CA GLU A 47 -10.04 -19.76 10.03
C GLU A 47 -11.15 -18.98 9.32
N GLN A 48 -10.82 -17.86 8.68
CA GLN A 48 -11.77 -17.08 7.88
C GLN A 48 -12.38 -17.91 6.76
N GLN A 49 -11.59 -18.74 6.07
CA GLN A 49 -12.09 -19.60 5.00
C GLN A 49 -12.99 -20.75 5.50
N GLN A 50 -12.88 -21.13 6.78
CA GLN A 50 -13.83 -22.04 7.44
C GLN A 50 -15.15 -21.33 7.77
N ASP A 51 -15.09 -20.06 8.17
CA ASP A 51 -16.26 -19.24 8.53
C ASP A 51 -16.97 -18.60 7.31
N ASP A 52 -16.24 -18.31 6.23
CA ASP A 52 -16.69 -17.58 5.04
C ASP A 52 -17.57 -18.41 4.09
N GLY A 53 -17.86 -19.66 4.41
CA GLY A 53 -18.95 -20.41 3.79
C GLY A 53 -20.32 -19.74 3.96
N ALA A 54 -20.44 -18.72 4.83
CA ALA A 54 -21.69 -18.06 5.16
C ALA A 54 -21.89 -16.64 4.60
N ARG A 55 -20.87 -15.87 4.21
CA ARG A 55 -21.08 -14.48 3.73
C ARG A 55 -20.01 -14.00 2.73
N VAL A 56 -20.29 -14.18 1.45
CA VAL A 56 -19.63 -13.40 0.37
C VAL A 56 -20.13 -11.96 0.47
N ILE A 57 -19.48 -11.13 1.28
CA ILE A 57 -19.63 -9.68 1.19
C ILE A 57 -18.66 -9.25 0.10
N GLU A 58 -19.14 -9.12 -1.13
CA GLU A 58 -18.33 -8.65 -2.25
C GLU A 58 -17.63 -7.34 -1.85
N GLN A 59 -16.29 -7.34 -1.93
CA GLN A 59 -15.48 -6.15 -1.68
C GLN A 59 -15.96 -5.04 -2.61
N ARG A 60 -16.73 -4.07 -2.09
CA ARG A 60 -17.20 -2.92 -2.87
C ARG A 60 -15.99 -2.16 -3.36
N ARG A 61 -15.70 -2.25 -4.66
CA ARG A 61 -14.70 -1.39 -5.30
C ARG A 61 -15.18 0.06 -5.19
N PRO A 62 -14.33 1.00 -4.77
CA PRO A 62 -14.66 2.41 -4.80
C PRO A 62 -15.08 2.82 -6.21
N VAL A 63 -16.20 3.54 -6.33
CA VAL A 63 -16.63 4.09 -7.62
C VAL A 63 -15.69 5.25 -7.99
N PRO A 64 -15.07 5.24 -9.18
CA PRO A 64 -14.21 6.34 -9.61
C PRO A 64 -15.02 7.63 -9.73
N ALA A 65 -14.56 8.69 -9.05
CA ALA A 65 -15.16 10.02 -9.14
C ALA A 65 -14.86 10.65 -10.51
N ARG A 66 -15.90 11.17 -11.18
CA ARG A 66 -15.73 11.93 -12.43
C ARG A 66 -15.37 13.38 -12.10
N ILE A 67 -14.08 13.70 -12.20
CA ILE A 67 -13.50 15.03 -11.92
C ILE A 67 -13.52 15.99 -13.12
N THR A 68 -14.17 15.62 -14.22
CA THR A 68 -14.30 16.44 -15.43
C THR A 68 -15.71 16.29 -16.00
N GLY A 69 -16.69 16.84 -15.29
CA GLY A 69 -18.09 16.92 -15.73
C GLY A 69 -18.53 18.36 -16.01
N PRO A 70 -19.75 18.58 -16.54
CA PRO A 70 -20.29 19.92 -16.83
C PRO A 70 -20.41 20.86 -15.62
N GLY A 71 -20.34 20.31 -14.39
CA GLY A 71 -20.27 21.08 -13.13
C GLY A 71 -18.88 21.07 -12.48
N SER A 72 -17.87 20.55 -13.17
CA SER A 72 -16.52 20.42 -12.64
C SER A 72 -15.71 21.69 -12.87
N GLY A 73 -15.87 22.64 -11.96
CA GLY A 73 -14.83 23.60 -11.58
C GLY A 73 -14.27 24.54 -12.65
N THR A 74 -14.76 24.55 -13.89
CA THR A 74 -14.35 25.53 -14.92
C THR A 74 -15.09 26.85 -14.72
N HIS A 75 -15.16 27.34 -13.48
CA HIS A 75 -15.76 28.63 -13.19
C HIS A 75 -14.82 29.72 -13.73
N PRO A 76 -15.27 30.59 -14.64
CA PRO A 76 -14.38 31.51 -15.37
C PRO A 76 -13.63 32.45 -14.43
N GLU A 77 -14.28 32.92 -13.36
CA GLU A 77 -13.64 33.80 -12.36
C GLU A 77 -12.54 33.08 -11.56
N LEU A 78 -12.69 31.78 -11.31
CA LEU A 78 -11.68 30.98 -10.61
C LEU A 78 -10.47 30.78 -11.51
N MET A 79 -10.70 30.52 -12.79
CA MET A 79 -9.62 30.42 -13.80
C MET A 79 -8.87 31.74 -13.92
N GLU A 80 -9.58 32.86 -14.02
CA GLU A 80 -8.96 34.18 -14.13
C GLU A 80 -8.15 34.53 -12.87
N ARG A 81 -8.69 34.24 -11.68
CA ARG A 81 -7.96 34.42 -10.41
C ARG A 81 -6.72 33.54 -10.35
N LEU A 82 -6.81 32.27 -10.76
CA LEU A 82 -5.67 31.36 -10.80
C LEU A 82 -4.60 31.85 -11.78
N THR A 83 -5.00 32.35 -12.95
CA THR A 83 -4.10 32.95 -13.94
C THR A 83 -3.42 34.20 -13.38
N ARG A 84 -4.14 35.09 -12.69
CA ARG A 84 -3.51 36.24 -12.03
C ARG A 84 -2.55 35.81 -10.92
N GLN A 85 -2.93 34.85 -10.07
CA GLN A 85 -2.03 34.34 -9.03
C GLN A 85 -0.76 33.69 -9.62
N ALA A 86 -0.89 32.99 -10.74
CA ALA A 86 0.23 32.42 -11.47
C ALA A 86 1.07 33.46 -12.24
N LEU A 87 0.62 34.70 -12.39
CA LEU A 87 1.35 35.78 -13.07
C LEU A 87 1.85 36.88 -12.11
N GLU A 88 1.13 37.11 -11.01
CA GLU A 88 1.43 38.09 -9.95
C GLU A 88 2.20 37.49 -8.78
N GLY A 89 2.06 36.18 -8.53
CA GLY A 89 2.97 35.47 -7.65
C GLY A 89 4.34 35.50 -8.31
N SER A 90 5.33 36.07 -7.62
CA SER A 90 6.70 36.26 -8.07
C SER A 90 7.35 34.93 -8.51
N ASN A 91 6.98 34.47 -9.70
CA ASN A 91 7.57 33.32 -10.35
C ASN A 91 9.02 33.62 -10.70
N ASP A 92 9.38 34.90 -10.84
CA ASP A 92 10.75 35.33 -11.04
C ASP A 92 11.60 35.01 -9.79
N ASP A 93 11.12 35.32 -8.58
CA ASP A 93 11.85 34.95 -7.34
C ASP A 93 11.90 33.43 -7.14
N VAL A 94 10.84 32.70 -7.50
CA VAL A 94 10.79 31.23 -7.35
C VAL A 94 11.66 30.54 -8.40
N LEU A 95 11.68 31.02 -9.65
CA LEU A 95 12.56 30.54 -10.71
C LEU A 95 14.01 30.86 -10.40
N GLU A 96 14.31 32.06 -9.88
CA GLU A 96 15.65 32.44 -9.44
C GLU A 96 16.12 31.59 -8.26
N LEU A 97 15.26 31.32 -7.27
CA LEU A 97 15.57 30.43 -6.14
C LEU A 97 15.80 28.97 -6.59
N LEU A 98 15.01 28.48 -7.55
CA LEU A 98 15.18 27.14 -8.13
C LEU A 98 16.47 27.04 -8.97
N ALA A 99 16.80 28.09 -9.74
CA ALA A 99 18.05 28.16 -10.49
C ALA A 99 19.27 28.24 -9.57
N GLN A 100 19.20 29.03 -8.49
CA GLN A 100 20.25 29.15 -7.47
C GLN A 100 20.51 27.80 -6.78
N ARG A 101 19.44 27.06 -6.44
CA ARG A 101 19.55 25.73 -5.83
C ARG A 101 20.13 24.68 -6.78
N ALA A 102 19.78 24.74 -8.06
CA ALA A 102 20.35 23.85 -9.08
C ALA A 102 21.85 24.11 -9.32
N ALA A 103 22.30 25.36 -9.16
CA ALA A 103 23.72 25.71 -9.26
C ALA A 103 24.54 25.23 -8.05
N ASP A 104 23.95 25.24 -6.84
CA ASP A 104 24.62 24.83 -5.61
C ASP A 104 24.77 23.30 -5.50
N GLU A 105 23.84 22.52 -6.10
CA GLU A 105 23.94 21.05 -6.18
C GLU A 105 24.99 20.57 -7.22
N GLY A 106 25.58 21.47 -8.01
CA GLY A 106 26.52 21.17 -9.09
C GLY A 106 28.01 21.31 -8.78
N ASN A 107 28.40 21.68 -7.56
CA ASN A 107 29.82 21.87 -7.20
C ASN A 107 30.34 20.74 -6.29
N PRO A 108 30.82 19.60 -6.83
CA PRO A 108 31.70 18.74 -6.06
C PRO A 108 33.05 19.46 -5.91
N ARG A 109 33.50 19.59 -4.66
CA ARG A 109 34.83 20.09 -4.28
C ARG A 109 35.96 19.49 -5.10
#